data_AF-I4W461-F1
#
_entry.id   AF-I4W461-F1
#
_cell.length_a   1.000
_cell.length_b   1.000
_cell.length_c   1.000
_cell.angle_alpha   90.00
_cell.angle_beta   90.00
_cell.angle_gamma   90.00
#
_symmetry.space_group_name_H-M   'P 1'
#
loop_
_entity.id
_entity.type
_entity.pdbx_description
1 polymer ?
#
loop_
_entity_poly.entity_id
_entity_poly.type
_entity_poly.pdbx_seq_one_letter_code
_entity_poly.pdbx_strand_id
1 'polypeptide(L)' 'METLFTQAHGLAAPWRVAHVDFQQAAGRIVFTVECTAKRLACP' A
#
# COMPACT_ATOMS: atom_id res chain seq x y z
N MET A 1 -0.03 8.37 -8.51
CA MET A 1 -1.06 8.61 -7.47
C MET A 1 -0.81 7.69 -6.26
N GLU A 2 -0.35 6.47 -6.48
CA GLU A 2 -0.03 5.51 -5.42
C GLU A 2 1.05 5.98 -4.44
N THR A 3 2.00 6.82 -4.87
CA THR A 3 3.03 7.41 -3.99
C THR A 3 2.43 8.27 -2.88
N LEU A 4 1.36 9.02 -3.18
CA LEU A 4 0.67 9.85 -2.20
C LEU A 4 -0.07 8.99 -1.17
N PHE A 5 -0.72 7.90 -1.62
CA PHE A 5 -1.39 6.97 -0.72
C PHE A 5 -0.41 6.18 0.15
N THR A 6 0.75 5.81 -0.42
CA THR A 6 1.85 5.19 0.31
C THR A 6 2.29 6.09 1.48
N GLN A 7 2.55 7.37 1.21
CA GLN A 7 2.92 8.33 2.26
C GLN A 7 1.79 8.59 3.26
N ALA A 8 0.55 8.74 2.78
CA ALA A 8 -0.60 9.01 3.63
C ALA A 8 -0.92 7.86 4.60
N HIS A 9 -0.62 6.61 4.21
CA HIS A 9 -0.73 5.44 5.09
C HIS A 9 0.50 5.24 6.00
N GLY A 10 1.45 6.18 6.00
CA GLY A 10 2.69 6.06 6.77
C GLY A 10 3.61 4.94 6.29
N LEU A 11 3.38 4.42 5.07
CA LEU A 11 4.24 3.41 4.48
C LEU A 11 5.49 4.08 3.92
N ALA A 12 6.63 3.43 4.12
CA ALA A 12 7.91 3.82 3.57
C ALA A 12 8.54 2.64 2.83
N ALA A 13 9.51 2.93 1.98
CA ALA A 13 10.28 1.90 1.30
C ALA A 13 10.79 0.85 2.32
N PRO A 14 10.68 -0.45 2.02
CA PRO A 14 10.35 -1.03 0.71
C PRO A 14 8.84 -1.26 0.45
N TRP A 15 7.97 -0.84 1.35
CA TRP A 15 6.53 -1.03 1.22
C TRP A 15 5.89 0.09 0.40
N ARG A 16 4.99 -0.28 -0.51
CA ARG A 16 4.23 0.68 -1.33
C ARG A 16 2.82 0.20 -1.59
N VAL A 17 1.90 1.13 -1.82
CA VAL A 17 0.58 0.80 -2.37
C VAL A 17 0.75 0.38 -3.82
N ALA A 18 0.28 -0.81 -4.15
CA ALA A 18 0.31 -1.40 -5.49
C ALA A 18 -1.01 -1.19 -6.25
N HIS A 19 -2.13 -1.14 -5.52
CA HIS A 19 -3.46 -0.97 -6.11
C HIS A 19 -4.42 -0.30 -5.13
N VAL A 20 -5.41 0.44 -5.67
CA VAL A 20 -6.51 1.03 -4.92
C VAL A 20 -7.82 0.60 -5.56
N ASP A 21 -8.68 -0.09 -4.81
CA ASP A 21 -10.00 -0.53 -5.24
C ASP A 21 -11.08 0.22 -4.44
N PHE A 22 -11.97 0.92 -5.16
CA PHE A 22 -13.11 1.63 -4.61
C PHE A 22 -14.35 0.74 -4.66
N GLN A 23 -14.59 0.01 -3.58
CA GLN A 23 -15.74 -0.87 -3.46
C GLN A 23 -16.95 -0.07 -2.96
N GLN A 24 -17.50 0.78 -3.84
CA GLN A 24 -18.57 1.72 -3.50
C GLN A 24 -19.80 1.02 -2.93
N ALA A 25 -20.21 -0.12 -3.51
CA ALA A 25 -21.35 -0.90 -3.03
C ALA A 25 -21.14 -1.43 -1.59
N ALA A 26 -19.89 -1.64 -1.18
CA ALA A 26 -19.51 -2.06 0.16
C ALA A 26 -19.08 -0.89 1.06
N GLY A 27 -19.12 0.36 0.57
CA GLY A 27 -18.77 1.55 1.33
C GLY A 27 -17.31 1.61 1.80
N ARG A 28 -16.38 0.96 1.09
CA ARG A 28 -14.96 0.90 1.52
C ARG A 28 -13.98 1.10 0.37
N ILE A 29 -12.77 1.54 0.74
CA ILE A 29 -11.62 1.64 -0.15
C ILE A 29 -10.60 0.61 0.30
N VAL A 30 -10.17 -0.25 -0.62
CA VAL A 30 -9.20 -1.31 -0.35
C VAL A 30 -7.88 -0.94 -0.99
N PHE A 31 -6.83 -0.88 -0.15
CA PHE A 31 -5.46 -0.62 -0.60
C PHE A 31 -4.68 -1.92 -0.58
N THR A 32 -4.22 -2.37 -1.74
CA THR A 32 -3.28 -3.50 -1.82
C THR A 32 -1.88 -2.95 -1.65
N VAL A 33 -1.13 -3.50 -0.69
CA VAL A 33 0.24 -3.09 -0.38
C VAL A 33 1.19 -4.21 -0.75
N GLU A 34 2.34 -3.88 -1.31
CA GLU A 34 3.39 -4.84 -1.63
C GLU A 34 4.74 -4.44 -1.04
N CYS A 35 5.56 -5.43 -0.73
CA CYS A 35 6.97 -5.25 -0.39
C CYS A 35 7.82 -5.42 -1.64
N THR A 36 8.61 -4.40 -1.95
CA THR A 36 9.52 -4.43 -3.10
C THR A 36 10.87 -5.08 -2.78
N ALA A 37 11.17 -5.27 -1.50
CA ALA A 37 12.39 -5.92 -1.07
C ALA A 37 12.25 -7.45 -1.16
N LYS A 38 13.24 -8.09 -1.78
CA LYS A 38 13.34 -9.55 -1.85
C LYS A 38 13.72 -10.20 -0.51
N ARG A 39 14.35 -9.42 0.38
CA ARG A 39 14.72 -9.81 1.75
C ARG A 39 14.53 -8.62 2.66
N LEU A 40 13.93 -8.87 3.82
CA LEU A 40 13.87 -7.91 4.92
C LEU A 40 14.87 -8.36 5.97
N ALA A 41 15.42 -7.40 6.72
CA ALA A 41 16.16 -7.74 7.93
C ALA A 41 15.20 -8.48 8.88
N CYS A 42 15.66 -9.61 9.42
CA CYS A 42 14.91 -10.29 10.47
C CYS A 42 15.16 -9.53 11.78
N PRO A 43 14.11 -9.07 12.48
CA PRO A 43 14.26 -8.42 13.78
C PRO A 43 14.88 -9.34 14.83
#